data_AF-A0A946VN49-F1
#
_entry.id   AF-A0A946VN49-F1
#
_cell.length_a   1.000
_cell.length_b   1.000
_cell.length_c   1.000
_cell.angle_alpha   90.00
_cell.angle_beta   90.00
_cell.angle_gamma   90.00
#
_symmetry.space_group_name_H-M   'P 1'
#
loop_
_entity.id
_entity.type
_entity.pdbx_description
1 polymer ?
#
loop_
_entity_poly.entity_id
_entity_poly.type
_entity_poly.pdbx_seq_one_letter_code
_entity_poly.pdbx_strand_id
1 'polypeptide(L)'
;KLITLAQGGAASADLRQLAPNSGWMRPRAAVRRSYYRVGIEMLRRMRSLYELQNPPDLEAIAMVDLYRADWQVLFDESDPAISYQMAYENLLSAGIEEQTLQSFFSRPQLLPAAEFYPTIRQAGAPLMAESDPLREVQGTQADLRFLEWASTSPNMQQPIDEPLLLQQEIEDMITAQVAIRLDGTDKVSRWIRGRYVSQISVADDFEWLNTSPDQAISREELMERLHYLNFRPVLDQGIPQPYEGILEYRYFPVDSE
;
A
#
# COMPACT_ATOMS: atom_id res chain seq x y z
N LYS A 1 -4.19 -0.04 10.18
CA LYS A 1 -4.19 -0.95 11.35
C LYS A 1 -3.48 -2.30 11.09
N LEU A 2 -3.42 -2.77 9.84
CA LEU A 2 -2.92 -4.10 9.50
C LEU A 2 -1.39 -4.23 9.57
N ILE A 3 -0.69 -3.22 9.06
CA ILE A 3 0.76 -3.21 9.05
C ILE A 3 1.32 -3.08 10.49
N THR A 4 0.56 -2.42 11.37
CA THR A 4 0.82 -2.32 12.81
C THR A 4 0.80 -3.68 13.52
N LEU A 5 0.06 -4.68 13.03
CA LEU A 5 0.07 -6.05 13.58
C LEU A 5 1.37 -6.79 13.25
N ALA A 6 1.98 -6.51 12.10
CA ALA A 6 3.21 -7.14 11.63
C ALA A 6 4.44 -6.67 12.41
N GLN A 7 4.52 -5.38 12.74
CA GLN A 7 5.66 -4.79 13.46
C GLN A 7 5.74 -5.18 14.94
N GLY A 8 4.60 -5.34 15.62
CA GLY A 8 4.57 -5.47 17.08
C GLY A 8 4.41 -4.10 17.77
N GLY A 9 4.58 -4.04 19.09
CA GLY A 9 4.43 -2.80 19.88
C GLY A 9 3.04 -2.60 20.52
N ALA A 10 2.83 -1.46 21.19
CA ALA A 10 1.62 -1.16 21.98
C ALA A 10 0.34 -1.21 21.13
N ALA A 11 0.33 -0.55 19.97
CA ALA A 11 -0.79 -0.61 19.03
C ALA A 11 -1.11 -2.04 18.56
N SER A 12 -0.09 -2.89 18.35
CA SER A 12 -0.30 -4.31 18.04
C SER A 12 -0.85 -5.13 19.22
N ALA A 13 -0.57 -4.70 20.46
CA ALA A 13 -1.08 -5.35 21.66
C ALA A 13 -2.56 -5.01 21.83
N ASP A 14 -2.94 -3.75 21.65
CA ASP A 14 -4.31 -3.26 21.74
C ASP A 14 -5.23 -3.97 20.74
N LEU A 15 -4.79 -4.12 19.49
CA LEU A 15 -5.54 -4.84 18.45
C LEU A 15 -5.75 -6.33 18.75
N ARG A 16 -5.04 -6.90 19.73
CA ARG A 16 -5.14 -8.32 20.12
C ARG A 16 -5.89 -8.54 21.42
N GLN A 17 -6.21 -7.48 22.16
CA GLN A 17 -6.92 -7.61 23.43
C GLN A 17 -8.34 -8.14 23.18
N LEU A 18 -8.72 -9.18 23.93
CA LEU A 18 -10.07 -9.76 23.87
C LEU A 18 -11.10 -8.91 24.61
N ALA A 19 -10.66 -8.24 25.67
CA ALA A 19 -11.44 -7.30 26.46
C ALA A 19 -10.47 -6.30 27.12
N PRO A 20 -10.90 -5.04 27.35
CA PRO A 20 -10.07 -4.04 28.02
C PRO A 20 -9.51 -4.58 29.34
N ASN A 21 -8.21 -4.42 29.57
CA ASN A 21 -7.51 -4.79 30.81
C ASN A 21 -7.58 -6.28 31.21
N SER A 22 -7.99 -7.18 30.31
CA SER A 22 -8.14 -8.60 30.63
C SER A 22 -6.81 -9.37 30.64
N GLY A 23 -5.76 -8.82 30.04
CA GLY A 23 -4.47 -9.50 29.82
C GLY A 23 -4.51 -10.62 28.78
N TRP A 24 -5.70 -11.04 28.34
CA TRP A 24 -5.89 -12.10 27.36
C TRP A 24 -5.75 -11.55 25.94
N MET A 25 -4.69 -11.99 25.25
CA MET A 25 -4.37 -11.59 23.88
C MET A 25 -4.64 -12.72 22.90
N ARG A 26 -5.30 -12.41 21.78
CA ARG A 26 -5.37 -13.32 20.63
C ARG A 26 -3.99 -13.49 19.99
N PRO A 27 -3.68 -14.67 19.43
CA PRO A 27 -2.49 -14.84 18.60
C PRO A 27 -2.51 -13.87 17.42
N ARG A 28 -1.35 -13.28 17.07
CA ARG A 28 -1.21 -12.37 15.92
C ARG A 28 -1.74 -12.99 14.63
N ALA A 29 -1.38 -14.24 14.36
CA ALA A 29 -1.86 -14.97 13.18
C ALA A 29 -3.38 -15.11 13.15
N ALA A 30 -4.03 -15.35 14.29
CA ALA A 30 -5.49 -15.46 14.37
C ALA A 30 -6.16 -14.11 14.10
N VAL A 31 -5.60 -13.02 14.62
CA VAL A 31 -6.10 -11.65 14.35
C VAL A 31 -5.89 -11.26 12.89
N ARG A 32 -4.70 -11.49 12.33
CA ARG A 32 -4.41 -11.25 10.90
C ARG A 32 -5.42 -12.00 10.01
N ARG A 33 -5.62 -13.29 10.25
CA ARG A 33 -6.61 -14.10 9.50
C ARG A 33 -8.05 -13.60 9.66
N SER A 34 -8.40 -13.07 10.83
CA SER A 34 -9.73 -12.48 11.06
C SER A 34 -9.94 -11.21 10.22
N TYR A 35 -8.93 -10.33 10.16
CA TYR A 35 -9.00 -9.14 9.31
C TYR A 35 -9.03 -9.48 7.83
N TYR A 36 -8.23 -10.47 7.39
CA TYR A 36 -8.27 -10.96 6.02
C TYR A 36 -9.70 -11.35 5.63
N ARG A 37 -10.35 -12.21 6.45
CA ARG A 37 -11.72 -12.66 6.21
C ARG A 37 -12.70 -11.51 6.19
N VAL A 38 -12.65 -10.60 7.16
CA VAL A 38 -13.56 -9.44 7.19
C VAL A 38 -13.42 -8.58 5.93
N GLY A 39 -12.20 -8.34 5.45
CA GLY A 39 -11.97 -7.59 4.21
C GLY A 39 -12.52 -8.30 2.98
N ILE A 40 -12.27 -9.61 2.84
CA ILE A 40 -12.85 -10.41 1.74
C ILE A 40 -14.39 -10.41 1.78
N GLU A 41 -14.99 -10.51 2.96
CA GLU A 41 -16.46 -10.41 3.11
C GLU A 41 -16.98 -9.03 2.67
N MET A 42 -16.29 -7.95 3.03
CA MET A 42 -16.65 -6.59 2.65
C MET A 42 -16.55 -6.38 1.13
N LEU A 43 -15.43 -6.79 0.53
CA LEU A 43 -15.24 -6.74 -0.93
C LEU A 43 -16.30 -7.57 -1.65
N ARG A 44 -16.64 -8.76 -1.16
CA ARG A 44 -17.72 -9.56 -1.76
C ARG A 44 -19.06 -8.83 -1.72
N ARG A 45 -19.39 -8.17 -0.61
CA ARG A 45 -20.62 -7.37 -0.51
C ARG A 45 -20.61 -6.20 -1.50
N MET A 46 -19.49 -5.50 -1.63
CA MET A 46 -19.33 -4.42 -2.62
C MET A 46 -19.56 -4.93 -4.03
N ARG A 47 -18.94 -6.06 -4.39
CA ARG A 47 -19.15 -6.73 -5.68
C ARG A 47 -20.64 -6.99 -5.94
N SER A 48 -21.34 -7.57 -4.97
CA SER A 48 -22.79 -7.83 -5.07
C SER A 48 -23.64 -6.58 -5.23
N LEU A 49 -23.23 -5.43 -4.67
CA LEU A 49 -23.94 -4.16 -4.87
C LEU A 49 -23.88 -3.70 -6.33
N TYR A 50 -22.74 -3.86 -7.00
CA TYR A 50 -22.59 -3.51 -8.41
C TYR A 50 -23.25 -4.52 -9.35
N GLU A 51 -23.30 -5.80 -8.97
CA GLU A 51 -24.03 -6.84 -9.72
C GLU A 51 -25.54 -6.65 -9.69
N LEU A 52 -26.08 -6.12 -8.59
CA LEU A 52 -27.52 -5.89 -8.42
C LEU A 52 -28.04 -4.64 -9.15
N GLN A 53 -27.15 -3.82 -9.72
CA GLN A 53 -27.55 -2.67 -10.53
C GLN A 53 -28.17 -3.12 -11.85
N ASN A 54 -28.96 -2.24 -12.48
CA ASN A 54 -29.60 -2.52 -13.75
C ASN A 54 -29.37 -1.35 -14.74
N PRO A 55 -28.45 -1.49 -15.72
CA PRO A 55 -27.59 -2.65 -15.95
C PRO A 55 -26.51 -2.82 -14.86
N PRO A 56 -25.91 -4.03 -14.70
CA PRO A 56 -24.77 -4.23 -13.82
C PRO A 56 -23.58 -3.37 -14.20
N ASP A 57 -22.87 -2.83 -13.22
CA ASP A 57 -21.65 -2.05 -13.42
C ASP A 57 -20.43 -2.98 -13.52
N LEU A 58 -20.08 -3.36 -14.74
CA LEU A 58 -19.00 -4.33 -15.01
C LEU A 58 -17.61 -3.79 -14.66
N GLU A 59 -17.37 -2.50 -14.83
CA GLU A 59 -16.09 -1.87 -14.48
C GLU A 59 -15.92 -1.90 -12.96
N ALA A 60 -16.94 -1.50 -12.21
CA ALA A 60 -16.88 -1.52 -10.74
C ALA A 60 -16.74 -2.93 -10.17
N ILE A 61 -17.39 -3.94 -10.77
CA ILE A 61 -17.19 -5.35 -10.41
C ILE A 61 -15.72 -5.75 -10.59
N ALA A 62 -15.12 -5.41 -11.73
CA ALA A 62 -13.72 -5.72 -12.03
C ALA A 62 -12.75 -4.95 -11.12
N MET A 63 -13.07 -3.70 -10.76
CA MET A 63 -12.32 -2.93 -9.77
C MET A 63 -12.39 -3.58 -8.38
N VAL A 64 -13.54 -4.11 -7.96
CA VAL A 64 -13.60 -4.87 -6.69
C VAL A 64 -12.72 -6.12 -6.74
N ASP A 65 -12.67 -6.82 -7.88
CA ASP A 65 -11.78 -7.98 -8.07
C ASP A 65 -10.29 -7.58 -8.00
N LEU A 66 -9.92 -6.41 -8.55
CA LEU A 66 -8.57 -5.86 -8.43
C LEU A 66 -8.20 -5.56 -6.97
N TYR A 67 -9.07 -4.87 -6.22
CA TYR A 67 -8.84 -4.57 -4.80
C TYR A 67 -8.82 -5.85 -3.93
N ARG A 68 -9.49 -6.92 -4.37
CA ARG A 68 -9.37 -8.25 -3.75
C ARG A 68 -7.99 -8.87 -3.99
N ALA A 69 -7.39 -8.70 -5.17
CA ALA A 69 -6.01 -9.13 -5.41
C ALA A 69 -5.02 -8.36 -4.52
N ASP A 70 -5.18 -7.04 -4.38
CA ASP A 70 -4.38 -6.23 -3.45
C ASP A 70 -4.53 -6.70 -2.01
N TRP A 71 -5.73 -7.07 -1.61
CA TRP A 71 -5.98 -7.61 -0.27
C TRP A 71 -5.30 -8.96 -0.05
N GLN A 72 -5.18 -9.79 -1.08
CA GLN A 72 -4.44 -11.05 -0.98
C GLN A 72 -2.94 -10.80 -0.81
N VAL A 73 -2.37 -9.83 -1.54
CA VAL A 73 -0.98 -9.38 -1.37
C VAL A 73 -0.72 -8.94 0.07
N LEU A 74 -1.54 -8.04 0.62
CA LEU A 74 -1.38 -7.53 2.00
C LEU A 74 -1.38 -8.60 3.10
N PHE A 75 -2.02 -9.74 2.83
CA PHE A 75 -2.18 -10.80 3.82
C PHE A 75 -1.33 -12.05 3.55
N ASP A 76 -0.58 -12.08 2.45
CA ASP A 76 0.18 -13.26 1.99
C ASP A 76 -0.70 -14.51 1.81
N GLU A 77 -1.98 -14.30 1.47
CA GLU A 77 -3.02 -15.33 1.41
C GLU A 77 -3.48 -15.51 -0.05
N SER A 78 -3.59 -16.77 -0.51
CA SER A 78 -3.94 -17.13 -1.90
C SER A 78 -2.83 -16.82 -2.93
N ASP A 79 -3.15 -17.02 -4.22
CA ASP A 79 -2.30 -16.67 -5.35
C ASP A 79 -2.78 -15.32 -5.95
N PRO A 80 -2.14 -14.19 -5.60
CA PRO A 80 -2.55 -12.88 -6.10
C PRO A 80 -2.26 -12.70 -7.60
N ALA A 81 -1.31 -13.42 -8.18
CA ALA A 81 -1.00 -13.30 -9.61
C ALA A 81 -2.21 -13.72 -10.47
N ILE A 82 -2.83 -14.86 -10.12
CA ILE A 82 -4.07 -15.32 -10.77
C ILE A 82 -5.19 -14.29 -10.58
N SER A 83 -5.31 -13.71 -9.39
CA SER A 83 -6.39 -12.75 -9.12
C SER A 83 -6.19 -11.43 -9.86
N TYR A 84 -4.95 -10.97 -10.05
CA TYR A 84 -4.63 -9.82 -10.90
C TYR A 84 -4.94 -10.09 -12.37
N GLN A 85 -4.58 -11.27 -12.88
CA GLN A 85 -4.89 -11.66 -14.25
C GLN A 85 -6.41 -11.67 -14.48
N MET A 86 -7.18 -12.28 -13.58
CA MET A 86 -8.64 -12.30 -13.68
C MET A 86 -9.25 -10.90 -13.62
N ALA A 87 -8.75 -10.03 -12.73
CA ALA A 87 -9.23 -8.65 -12.64
C ALA A 87 -8.95 -7.87 -13.94
N TYR A 88 -7.77 -8.07 -14.54
CA TYR A 88 -7.40 -7.47 -15.82
C TYR A 88 -8.32 -7.94 -16.97
N GLU A 89 -8.57 -9.24 -17.07
CA GLU A 89 -9.49 -9.82 -18.07
C GLU A 89 -10.93 -9.31 -17.89
N ASN A 90 -11.38 -9.13 -16.64
CA ASN A 90 -12.69 -8.56 -16.33
C ASN A 90 -12.77 -7.08 -16.72
N LEU A 91 -11.71 -6.30 -16.53
CA LEU A 91 -11.64 -4.90 -16.96
C LEU A 91 -11.70 -4.77 -18.50
N LEU A 92 -11.00 -5.64 -19.24
CA LEU A 92 -11.12 -5.71 -20.70
C LEU A 92 -12.55 -6.06 -21.12
N SER A 93 -13.16 -7.03 -20.44
CA SER A 93 -14.55 -7.46 -20.71
C SER A 93 -15.58 -6.38 -20.38
N ALA A 94 -15.27 -5.47 -19.45
CA ALA A 94 -16.07 -4.29 -19.13
C ALA A 94 -15.95 -3.17 -20.19
N GLY A 95 -15.13 -3.36 -21.22
CA GLY A 95 -14.97 -2.42 -22.32
C GLY A 95 -13.86 -1.38 -22.12
N ILE A 96 -12.98 -1.56 -21.13
CA ILE A 96 -11.82 -0.69 -20.95
C ILE A 96 -10.75 -1.03 -21.99
N GLU A 97 -10.23 -0.01 -22.66
CA GLU A 97 -9.19 -0.18 -23.68
C GLU A 97 -7.88 -0.71 -23.08
N GLU A 98 -7.23 -1.64 -23.77
CA GLU A 98 -5.96 -2.23 -23.32
C GLU A 98 -4.91 -1.17 -23.03
N GLN A 99 -4.79 -0.13 -23.88
CA GLN A 99 -3.84 0.97 -23.68
C GLN A 99 -4.12 1.78 -22.41
N THR A 100 -5.38 1.93 -22.02
CA THR A 100 -5.78 2.58 -20.77
C THR A 100 -5.33 1.73 -19.57
N LEU A 101 -5.54 0.41 -19.64
CA LEU A 101 -5.08 -0.52 -18.59
C LEU A 101 -3.57 -0.59 -18.49
N GLN A 102 -2.85 -0.68 -19.62
CA GLN A 102 -1.38 -0.66 -19.63
C GLN A 102 -0.84 0.62 -19.00
N SER A 103 -1.44 1.77 -19.31
CA SER A 103 -1.04 3.05 -18.70
C SER A 103 -1.31 3.06 -17.19
N PHE A 104 -2.47 2.56 -16.75
CA PHE A 104 -2.84 2.49 -15.33
C PHE A 104 -1.93 1.55 -14.52
N PHE A 105 -1.56 0.40 -15.07
CA PHE A 105 -0.73 -0.60 -14.40
C PHE A 105 0.78 -0.44 -14.67
N SER A 106 1.21 0.59 -15.41
CA SER A 106 2.61 0.83 -15.75
C SER A 106 3.51 1.20 -14.56
N ARG A 107 2.90 1.51 -13.41
CA ARG A 107 3.60 1.86 -12.17
C ARG A 107 3.02 1.07 -11.01
N PRO A 108 3.85 0.69 -10.03
CA PRO A 108 3.33 0.04 -8.84
C PRO A 108 2.50 1.05 -8.01
N GLN A 109 1.56 0.53 -7.25
CA GLN A 109 0.73 1.34 -6.35
C GLN A 109 0.95 0.90 -4.92
N LEU A 110 1.15 1.84 -3.99
CA LEU A 110 1.27 1.49 -2.58
C LEU A 110 -0.04 0.91 -2.02
N LEU A 111 0.09 -0.11 -1.17
CA LEU A 111 -1.03 -0.79 -0.53
C LEU A 111 -1.06 -0.60 1.00
N PRO A 112 -2.26 -0.53 1.60
CA PRO A 112 -3.57 -0.48 0.92
C PRO A 112 -3.77 0.85 0.19
N ALA A 113 -4.52 0.83 -0.92
CA ALA A 113 -4.99 2.07 -1.53
C ALA A 113 -5.81 2.88 -0.50
N ALA A 114 -5.65 4.20 -0.52
CA ALA A 114 -6.31 5.07 0.46
C ALA A 114 -7.84 5.01 0.36
N GLU A 115 -8.37 4.87 -0.86
CA GLU A 115 -9.79 4.79 -1.14
C GLU A 115 -10.11 3.71 -2.17
N PHE A 116 -11.37 3.27 -2.15
CA PHE A 116 -11.93 2.46 -3.22
C PHE A 116 -12.48 3.35 -4.32
N TYR A 117 -12.05 3.09 -5.56
CA TYR A 117 -12.56 3.74 -6.75
C TYR A 117 -13.25 2.72 -7.65
N PRO A 118 -14.54 2.92 -8.01
CA PRO A 118 -15.27 2.00 -8.88
C PRO A 118 -14.84 2.05 -10.35
N THR A 119 -13.98 3.00 -10.74
CA THR A 119 -13.51 3.12 -12.13
C THR A 119 -12.00 3.32 -12.21
N ILE A 120 -11.39 2.87 -13.30
CA ILE A 120 -9.95 3.06 -13.61
C ILE A 120 -9.63 4.55 -13.70
N ARG A 121 -10.54 5.35 -14.28
CA ARG A 121 -10.36 6.80 -14.38
C ARG A 121 -10.25 7.47 -13.02
N GLN A 122 -11.14 7.11 -12.09
CA GLN A 122 -11.09 7.66 -10.73
C GLN A 122 -9.86 7.15 -9.97
N ALA A 123 -9.53 5.86 -10.11
CA ALA A 123 -8.34 5.28 -9.49
C ALA A 123 -7.03 5.89 -10.01
N GLY A 124 -6.99 6.26 -11.29
CA GLY A 124 -5.84 6.89 -11.93
C GLY A 124 -5.71 8.39 -11.67
N ALA A 125 -6.79 9.09 -11.32
CA ALA A 125 -6.75 10.54 -11.11
C ALA A 125 -5.78 10.96 -9.98
N PRO A 126 -5.76 10.31 -8.81
CA PRO A 126 -4.72 10.57 -7.80
C PRO A 126 -3.32 10.26 -8.31
N LEU A 127 -3.13 9.27 -9.18
CA LEU A 127 -1.81 8.95 -9.76
C LEU A 127 -1.34 10.05 -10.73
N MET A 128 -2.27 10.74 -11.40
CA MET A 128 -2.00 11.73 -12.45
C MET A 128 -2.09 13.19 -12.00
N ALA A 129 -2.68 13.50 -10.85
CA ALA A 129 -2.77 14.86 -10.34
C ALA A 129 -1.38 15.39 -9.94
N GLU A 130 -0.66 15.99 -10.88
CA GLU A 130 0.66 16.62 -10.67
C GLU A 130 0.62 17.82 -9.70
N SER A 131 -0.56 18.29 -9.30
CA SER A 131 -0.80 19.57 -8.63
C SER A 131 -1.14 19.47 -7.13
N ASP A 132 -0.51 18.54 -6.41
CA ASP A 132 -0.51 18.59 -4.94
C ASP A 132 0.69 19.45 -4.50
N PRO A 133 0.54 20.50 -3.69
CA PRO A 133 1.66 21.28 -3.16
C PRO A 133 2.65 20.42 -2.35
N LEU A 134 2.24 19.23 -1.89
CA LEU A 134 3.16 18.23 -1.37
C LEU A 134 3.97 17.55 -2.49
N ARG A 135 3.46 17.41 -3.72
CA ARG A 135 4.18 16.79 -4.86
C ARG A 135 5.23 17.70 -5.51
N GLU A 136 5.15 19.02 -5.38
CA GLU A 136 6.14 19.98 -5.91
C GLU A 136 7.34 20.20 -4.97
N VAL A 137 8.05 19.13 -4.59
CA VAL A 137 9.44 19.29 -4.16
C VAL A 137 10.29 19.41 -5.42
N GLN A 138 10.64 20.64 -5.79
CA GLN A 138 11.43 20.92 -6.99
C GLN A 138 12.76 20.13 -6.96
N GLY A 139 12.99 19.34 -8.00
CA GLY A 139 14.29 18.67 -8.25
C GLY A 139 14.31 17.15 -8.12
N THR A 140 13.23 16.51 -7.66
CA THR A 140 13.21 15.05 -7.47
C THR A 140 12.37 14.31 -8.51
N GLN A 141 13.02 13.50 -9.34
CA GLN A 141 12.36 12.55 -10.25
C GLN A 141 12.05 11.25 -9.48
N ALA A 142 11.09 11.29 -8.56
CA ALA A 142 10.62 10.10 -7.85
C ALA A 142 9.46 9.44 -8.59
N ASP A 143 9.55 8.13 -8.81
CA ASP A 143 8.48 7.35 -9.45
C ASP A 143 7.32 7.08 -8.50
N LEU A 144 7.65 6.86 -7.21
CA LEU A 144 6.71 6.57 -6.14
C LEU A 144 6.91 7.56 -4.99
N ARG A 145 5.81 7.89 -4.33
CA ARG A 145 5.81 8.77 -3.16
C ARG A 145 4.99 8.15 -2.04
N PHE A 146 5.52 8.19 -0.83
CA PHE A 146 4.83 7.76 0.37
C PHE A 146 4.90 8.85 1.43
N LEU A 147 3.74 9.18 2.00
CA LEU A 147 3.63 10.04 3.16
C LEU A 147 3.17 9.19 4.35
N GLU A 148 4.05 9.11 5.34
CA GLU A 148 3.79 8.46 6.61
C GLU A 148 2.65 9.17 7.34
N TRP A 149 1.64 8.42 7.78
CA TRP A 149 0.52 8.99 8.54
C TRP A 149 0.94 9.50 9.92
N ALA A 150 1.77 8.72 10.62
CA ALA A 150 2.28 9.06 11.94
C ALA A 150 3.50 8.20 12.27
N SER A 151 4.38 8.71 13.14
CA SER A 151 5.57 7.99 13.64
C SER A 151 5.24 6.69 14.36
N THR A 152 4.06 6.61 14.98
CA THR A 152 3.55 5.37 15.60
C THR A 152 3.05 4.34 14.58
N SER A 153 2.96 4.73 13.31
CA SER A 153 2.41 3.96 12.20
C SER A 153 3.19 4.20 10.89
N PRO A 154 4.51 3.91 10.86
CA PRO A 154 5.42 4.39 9.83
C PRO A 154 5.20 3.87 8.41
N ASN A 155 4.27 2.92 8.26
CA ASN A 155 4.00 2.21 7.01
C ASN A 155 2.54 2.38 6.59
N MET A 156 1.79 3.23 7.29
CA MET A 156 0.43 3.57 6.90
C MET A 156 0.47 4.90 6.18
N GLN A 157 -0.18 4.94 5.03
CA GLN A 157 -0.38 6.17 4.30
C GLN A 157 -1.42 7.03 5.04
N GLN A 158 -1.21 8.35 5.05
CA GLN A 158 -2.18 9.30 5.57
C GLN A 158 -3.53 9.18 4.81
N PRO A 159 -4.67 9.16 5.51
CA PRO A 159 -5.98 9.22 4.87
C PRO A 159 -6.18 10.50 4.03
N ILE A 160 -6.96 10.42 2.95
CA ILE A 160 -7.21 11.55 2.04
C ILE A 160 -8.03 12.67 2.72
N ASP A 161 -8.89 12.32 3.68
CA ASP A 161 -9.76 13.26 4.41
C ASP A 161 -9.06 14.03 5.55
N GLU A 162 -7.75 13.82 5.75
CA GLU A 162 -7.01 14.59 6.76
C GLU A 162 -6.90 16.07 6.35
N PRO A 163 -6.85 17.00 7.32
CA PRO A 163 -6.64 18.40 7.04
C PRO A 163 -5.38 18.59 6.19
N LEU A 164 -5.44 19.53 5.26
CA LEU A 164 -4.23 19.98 4.58
C LEU A 164 -3.20 20.39 5.63
N LEU A 165 -1.99 19.86 5.47
CA LEU A 165 -0.87 20.17 6.34
C LEU A 165 -0.67 21.69 6.39
N LEU A 166 -0.46 22.19 7.60
CA LEU A 166 -0.06 23.57 7.80
C LEU A 166 1.30 23.76 7.12
N GLN A 167 1.55 24.95 6.58
CA GLN A 167 2.79 25.25 5.86
C GLN A 167 4.05 24.97 6.70
N GLN A 168 3.95 25.17 8.01
CA GLN A 168 5.00 24.83 8.96
C GLN A 168 5.26 23.31 9.05
N GLU A 169 4.22 22.48 9.04
CA GLU A 169 4.37 21.01 9.01
C GLU A 169 5.05 20.56 7.72
N ILE A 170 4.75 21.21 6.59
CA ILE A 170 5.41 20.93 5.31
C ILE A 170 6.90 21.28 5.36
N GLU A 171 7.27 22.39 6.02
CA GLU A 171 8.66 22.82 6.20
C GLU A 171 9.46 21.86 7.12
N ASP A 172 8.80 21.30 8.13
CA ASP A 172 9.40 20.34 9.07
C ASP A 172 9.44 18.90 8.53
N MET A 173 8.83 18.64 7.37
CA MET A 173 8.74 17.32 6.76
C MET A 173 10.11 16.83 6.29
N ILE A 174 10.48 15.63 6.73
CA ILE A 174 11.70 14.98 6.30
C ILE A 174 11.40 14.12 5.07
N THR A 175 12.28 14.19 4.08
CA THR A 175 12.19 13.41 2.85
C THR A 175 13.41 12.52 2.69
N ALA A 176 13.21 11.24 2.42
CA ALA A 176 14.26 10.28 2.07
C ALA A 176 14.01 9.71 0.66
N GLN A 177 15.06 9.65 -0.15
CA GLN A 177 15.00 9.03 -1.48
C GLN A 177 15.75 7.71 -1.46
N VAL A 178 15.08 6.67 -1.95
CA VAL A 178 15.59 5.31 -1.94
C VAL A 178 15.26 4.67 -3.28
N ALA A 179 16.26 4.07 -3.93
CA ALA A 179 15.99 3.20 -5.06
C ALA A 179 15.49 1.85 -4.55
N ILE A 180 14.40 1.38 -5.15
CA ILE A 180 13.72 0.14 -4.77
C ILE A 180 13.68 -0.82 -5.95
N ARG A 181 13.67 -2.11 -5.64
CA ARG A 181 13.35 -3.17 -6.59
C ARG A 181 12.19 -4.03 -6.06
N LEU A 182 11.24 -4.32 -6.93
CA LEU A 182 10.05 -5.13 -6.67
C LEU A 182 10.09 -6.37 -7.58
N ASP A 183 9.81 -7.54 -7.04
CA ASP A 183 9.80 -8.81 -7.78
C ASP A 183 8.36 -9.27 -8.13
N GLY A 184 7.47 -8.34 -8.50
CA GLY A 184 6.08 -8.66 -8.83
C GLY A 184 5.31 -9.24 -7.63
N THR A 185 4.86 -10.49 -7.73
CA THR A 185 4.15 -11.20 -6.65
C THR A 185 5.01 -12.25 -5.93
N ASP A 186 6.33 -12.23 -6.12
CA ASP A 186 7.20 -13.18 -5.44
C ASP A 186 7.24 -12.92 -3.92
N LYS A 187 7.44 -14.01 -3.18
CA LYS A 187 7.59 -13.96 -1.72
C LYS A 187 9.01 -13.60 -1.35
N VAL A 188 9.18 -12.41 -0.79
CA VAL A 188 10.47 -12.00 -0.24
C VAL A 188 10.54 -12.39 1.22
N SER A 189 11.58 -13.14 1.60
CA SER A 189 11.76 -13.61 2.97
C SER A 189 13.03 -13.05 3.59
N ARG A 190 12.94 -12.48 4.80
CA ARG A 190 14.07 -11.82 5.47
C ARG A 190 13.95 -11.87 6.99
N TRP A 191 15.06 -11.60 7.67
CA TRP A 191 15.07 -11.40 9.12
C TRP A 191 14.90 -9.92 9.46
N ILE A 192 13.85 -9.58 10.22
CA ILE A 192 13.59 -8.23 10.74
C ILE A 192 13.49 -8.32 12.25
N ARG A 193 14.35 -7.58 12.98
CA ARG A 193 14.38 -7.56 14.46
C ARG A 193 14.36 -8.97 15.07
N GLY A 194 15.19 -9.88 14.53
CA GLY A 194 15.29 -11.27 15.00
C GLY A 194 14.08 -12.15 14.68
N ARG A 195 13.21 -11.75 13.75
CA ARG A 195 12.08 -12.55 13.27
C ARG A 195 12.19 -12.81 11.77
N TYR A 196 11.92 -14.05 11.38
CA TYR A 196 11.77 -14.40 9.98
C TYR A 196 10.39 -13.96 9.49
N VAL A 197 10.37 -13.08 8.49
CA VAL A 197 9.17 -12.52 7.86
C VAL A 197 9.21 -12.87 6.38
N SER A 198 8.06 -13.28 5.83
CA SER A 198 7.88 -13.58 4.41
C SER A 198 6.65 -12.83 3.92
N GLN A 199 6.81 -11.96 2.92
CA GLN A 199 5.77 -11.08 2.40
C GLN A 199 5.75 -11.06 0.87
N ILE A 200 4.58 -10.86 0.28
CA ILE A 200 4.38 -10.72 -1.17
C ILE A 200 4.47 -9.26 -1.60
N SER A 201 5.09 -8.99 -2.74
CA SER A 201 5.13 -7.66 -3.39
C SER A 201 5.62 -6.55 -2.44
N VAL A 202 6.73 -6.84 -1.79
CA VAL A 202 7.51 -5.90 -0.98
C VAL A 202 8.85 -5.67 -1.67
N ALA A 203 9.45 -4.50 -1.47
CA ALA A 203 10.76 -4.23 -2.06
C ALA A 203 11.83 -5.14 -1.48
N ASP A 204 12.58 -5.81 -2.34
CA ASP A 204 13.54 -6.85 -1.98
C ASP A 204 14.82 -6.24 -1.41
N ASP A 205 15.32 -5.20 -2.06
CA ASP A 205 16.47 -4.41 -1.69
C ASP A 205 16.17 -2.90 -1.78
N PHE A 206 17.02 -2.12 -1.12
CA PHE A 206 16.91 -0.69 -0.98
C PHE A 206 18.30 -0.05 -1.06
N GLU A 207 18.50 0.79 -2.06
CA GLU A 207 19.70 1.62 -2.15
C GLU A 207 19.38 3.04 -1.69
N TRP A 208 20.04 3.45 -0.61
CA TRP A 208 19.92 4.80 -0.08
C TRP A 208 20.51 5.82 -1.05
N LEU A 209 19.72 6.81 -1.45
CA LEU A 209 20.19 7.89 -2.32
C LEU A 209 20.53 9.13 -1.51
N ASN A 210 19.54 9.70 -0.80
CA ASN A 210 19.71 10.91 0.01
C ASN A 210 18.58 11.08 1.04
N THR A 211 18.78 12.05 1.94
CA THR A 211 17.75 12.58 2.85
C THR A 211 17.81 14.09 2.89
N SER A 212 16.67 14.74 3.08
CA SER A 212 16.56 16.17 3.34
C SER A 212 15.71 16.40 4.58
N PRO A 213 16.25 17.01 5.65
CA PRO A 213 17.66 17.40 5.83
C PRO A 213 18.60 16.17 5.98
N ASP A 214 19.89 16.36 5.71
CA ASP A 214 20.89 15.29 5.82
C ASP A 214 20.92 14.68 7.24
N GLN A 215 21.05 13.34 7.31
CA GLN A 215 21.13 12.56 8.56
C GLN A 215 19.88 12.63 9.46
N ALA A 216 18.72 13.01 8.92
CA ALA A 216 17.48 13.10 9.68
C ALA A 216 16.87 11.73 10.11
N ILE A 217 17.34 10.62 9.52
CA ILE A 217 17.02 9.24 9.93
C ILE A 217 18.22 8.34 9.69
N SER A 218 18.43 7.37 10.58
CA SER A 218 19.44 6.34 10.36
C SER A 218 19.02 5.41 9.22
N ARG A 219 20.00 4.89 8.47
CA ARG A 219 19.72 3.93 7.38
C ARG A 219 18.93 2.74 7.92
N GLU A 220 19.35 2.17 9.04
CA GLU A 220 18.72 1.01 9.67
C GLU A 220 17.25 1.27 9.98
N GLU A 221 16.94 2.42 10.57
CA GLU A 221 15.57 2.79 10.91
C GLU A 221 14.70 2.97 9.66
N LEU A 222 15.19 3.65 8.62
CA LEU A 222 14.44 3.80 7.38
C LEU A 222 14.16 2.45 6.74
N MET A 223 15.17 1.57 6.64
CA MET A 223 14.99 0.22 6.07
C MET A 223 13.93 -0.58 6.82
N GLU A 224 13.93 -0.52 8.16
CA GLU A 224 12.92 -1.19 8.98
C GLU A 224 11.48 -0.71 8.68
N ARG A 225 11.30 0.57 8.35
CA ARG A 225 10.00 1.11 7.94
C ARG A 225 9.63 0.62 6.53
N LEU A 226 10.55 0.78 5.58
CA LEU A 226 10.33 0.44 4.17
C LEU A 226 10.02 -1.04 3.92
N HIS A 227 10.60 -1.96 4.70
CA HIS A 227 10.37 -3.40 4.55
C HIS A 227 8.90 -3.86 4.72
N TYR A 228 8.06 -3.01 5.31
CA TYR A 228 6.65 -3.33 5.53
C TYR A 228 5.70 -2.65 4.54
N LEU A 229 6.23 -1.85 3.61
CA LEU A 229 5.45 -1.30 2.51
C LEU A 229 5.15 -2.41 1.50
N ASN A 230 3.88 -2.58 1.18
CA ASN A 230 3.43 -3.53 0.17
C ASN A 230 2.96 -2.75 -1.04
N PHE A 231 3.11 -3.33 -2.22
CA PHE A 231 2.78 -2.68 -3.47
C PHE A 231 1.83 -3.57 -4.28
N ARG A 232 0.90 -2.97 -5.01
CA ARG A 232 0.37 -3.58 -6.22
C ARG A 232 1.51 -3.55 -7.24
N PRO A 233 1.88 -4.69 -7.82
CA PRO A 233 2.95 -4.74 -8.80
C PRO A 233 2.54 -4.05 -10.11
N VAL A 234 3.53 -3.75 -10.94
CA VAL A 234 3.29 -3.44 -12.35
C VAL A 234 2.66 -4.65 -13.01
N LEU A 235 1.63 -4.43 -13.82
CA LEU A 235 0.98 -5.51 -14.56
C LEU A 235 1.18 -5.31 -16.07
N ASP A 236 1.73 -6.32 -16.71
CA ASP A 236 1.73 -6.45 -18.17
C ASP A 236 0.69 -7.49 -18.57
N GLN A 237 -0.38 -7.04 -19.24
CA GLN A 237 -1.53 -7.88 -19.59
C GLN A 237 -2.10 -8.69 -18.41
N GLY A 238 -2.12 -8.09 -17.21
CA GLY A 238 -2.60 -8.71 -15.98
C GLY A 238 -1.58 -9.60 -15.26
N ILE A 239 -0.38 -9.77 -15.83
CA ILE A 239 0.71 -10.56 -15.24
C ILE A 239 1.63 -9.63 -14.44
N PRO A 240 1.85 -9.88 -13.13
CA PRO A 240 2.81 -9.14 -12.33
C PRO A 240 4.23 -9.16 -12.91
N GLN A 241 4.85 -8.00 -13.03
CA GLN A 241 6.21 -7.81 -13.53
C GLN A 241 7.13 -7.24 -12.44
N PRO A 242 8.45 -7.51 -12.53
CA PRO A 242 9.42 -6.82 -11.70
C PRO A 242 9.48 -5.33 -12.05
N TYR A 243 9.87 -4.52 -11.09
CA TYR A 243 9.95 -3.07 -11.25
C TYR A 243 11.13 -2.50 -10.45
N GLU A 244 11.85 -1.56 -11.05
CA GLU A 244 12.89 -0.76 -10.40
C GLU A 244 12.53 0.71 -10.52
N GLY A 245 12.71 1.48 -9.44
CA GLY A 245 12.39 2.90 -9.44
C GLY A 245 12.79 3.61 -8.16
N ILE A 246 12.49 4.90 -8.09
CA ILE A 246 12.82 5.75 -6.95
C ILE A 246 11.57 5.96 -6.09
N LEU A 247 11.67 5.58 -4.82
CA LEU A 247 10.69 5.88 -3.78
C LEU A 247 11.13 7.11 -2.98
N GLU A 248 10.26 8.11 -2.93
CA GLU A 248 10.36 9.23 -2.02
C GLU A 248 9.50 8.96 -0.78
N TYR A 249 10.18 8.74 0.35
CA TYR A 249 9.59 8.46 1.65
C TYR A 249 9.56 9.72 2.49
N ARG A 250 8.38 10.15 2.93
CA ARG A 250 8.18 11.39 3.67
C ARG A 250 7.56 11.12 5.01
N TYR A 251 8.06 11.76 6.05
CA TYR A 251 7.59 11.59 7.41
C TYR A 251 7.85 12.84 8.23
N PHE A 252 7.08 12.98 9.31
CA PHE A 252 7.31 14.03 10.29
C PHE A 252 8.25 13.52 11.38
N PRO A 253 9.20 14.34 11.85
CA PRO A 253 10.00 13.99 13.00
C PRO A 253 9.09 13.69 14.21
N VAL A 254 9.51 12.74 15.05
CA VAL A 254 8.80 12.46 16.30
C VAL A 254 8.95 13.69 17.19
N ASP A 255 7.84 14.32 17.56
CA ASP A 255 7.85 15.35 18.61
C ASP A 255 8.57 14.79 19.84
N SER A 256 9.64 15.47 20.23
CA SER A 256 10.38 15.15 21.44
C SER A 256 9.60 15.65 22.66
N GLU A 257 8.47 15.00 22.98
CA GLU A 257 7.75 15.23 24.25
C GLU A 257 7.47 13.92 25.00
#